data_AF-A0AAW1LSA2-F1
#
_entry.id   AF-A0AAW1LSA2-F1
#
_cell.length_a   1.000
_cell.length_b   1.000
_cell.length_c   1.000
_cell.angle_alpha   90.00
_cell.angle_beta   90.00
_cell.angle_gamma   90.00
#
_symmetry.space_group_name_H-M   'P 1'
#
loop_
_entity.id
_entity.type
_entity.pdbx_description
1 polymer ?
#
loop_
_entity_poly.entity_id
_entity_poly.type
_entity_poly.pdbx_seq_one_letter_code
_entity_poly.pdbx_strand_id
1 'polypeptide(L)'
;MMVWEYGNIGYGVRMSRFAKVVHLFNELHPDRNSSSKYTVLRTLSRFRETGRVEDRPKVGRLIAVTNEENSANVMLDVVENPKTSIQLLALNHNMR
;
A
#
# COMPACT_ATOMS: atom_id res chain seq x y z
N MET A 1 34.78 1.33 24.52
CA MET A 1 34.12 2.48 25.18
C MET A 1 33.29 3.20 24.12
N MET A 2 31.96 3.08 24.16
CA MET A 2 31.06 3.93 23.37
C MET A 2 29.95 4.39 24.31
N VAL A 3 29.99 5.68 24.61
CA VAL A 3 29.03 6.40 25.45
C VAL A 3 27.84 6.72 24.56
N TRP A 4 26.65 6.24 24.93
CA TRP A 4 25.39 6.72 24.37
C TRP A 4 24.68 7.55 25.44
N GLU A 5 25.12 8.79 25.61
CA GLU A 5 24.28 9.81 26.22
C GLU A 5 23.30 10.30 25.16
N TYR A 6 22.03 9.95 25.25
CA TYR A 6 20.97 10.81 24.69
C TYR A 6 19.69 10.68 25.51
N GLY A 7 19.22 11.85 25.92
CA GLY A 7 17.98 12.04 26.67
C GLY A 7 16.73 11.58 25.93
N ASN A 8 15.61 11.74 26.64
CA ASN A 8 14.24 11.51 26.20
C ASN A 8 13.77 10.04 26.30
N ILE A 9 13.56 9.62 27.55
CA ILE A 9 13.23 8.26 28.04
C ILE A 9 11.94 7.67 27.42
N GLY A 10 11.09 8.48 26.77
CA GLY A 10 9.85 8.01 26.13
C GLY A 10 10.01 7.52 24.68
N TYR A 11 10.90 8.12 23.89
CA TYR A 11 11.02 7.87 22.45
C TYR A 11 12.11 6.83 22.12
N GLY A 12 13.25 6.86 22.81
CA GLY A 12 14.36 5.92 22.60
C GLY A 12 14.01 4.46 22.88
N VAL A 13 13.20 4.20 23.92
CA VAL A 13 12.78 2.84 24.31
C VAL A 13 11.82 2.21 23.28
N ARG A 14 10.98 3.02 22.61
CA ARG A 14 10.09 2.53 21.53
C ARG A 14 10.90 2.26 20.26
N MET A 15 11.81 3.16 19.89
CA MET A 15 12.70 2.97 18.74
C MET A 15 13.60 1.73 18.89
N SER A 16 14.01 1.41 20.12
CA SER A 16 14.77 0.19 20.45
C SER A 16 13.96 -1.10 20.26
N ARG A 17 12.68 -1.13 20.66
CA ARG A 17 11.83 -2.32 20.48
C ARG A 17 11.55 -2.65 19.02
N PHE A 18 11.28 -1.65 18.19
CA PHE A 18 11.08 -1.87 16.75
C PHE A 18 12.37 -2.30 16.04
N ALA A 19 13.53 -1.82 16.50
CA ALA A 19 14.82 -2.28 15.99
C ALA A 19 15.02 -3.78 16.26
N LYS A 20 14.66 -4.25 17.47
CA LYS A 20 14.72 -5.68 17.82
C LYS A 20 13.80 -6.53 16.96
N VAL A 21 12.57 -6.06 16.70
CA VAL A 21 11.62 -6.78 15.82
C VAL A 21 12.15 -6.88 14.40
N VAL A 22 12.71 -5.79 13.86
CA VAL A 22 13.33 -5.80 12.52
C VAL A 22 14.48 -6.78 12.45
N HIS A 23 15.36 -6.78 13.45
CA HIS A 23 16.49 -7.71 13.52
C HIS A 23 16.02 -9.17 13.49
N LEU A 24 15.12 -9.54 14.40
CA LEU A 24 14.59 -10.90 14.48
C LEU A 24 13.86 -11.32 13.19
N PHE A 25 13.11 -10.40 12.57
CA PHE A 25 12.41 -10.67 11.32
C PHE A 25 13.38 -10.97 10.17
N ASN A 26 14.44 -10.15 10.01
CA ASN A 26 15.41 -10.35 8.94
C ASN A 26 16.26 -11.62 9.16
N GLU A 27 16.51 -11.99 10.42
CA GLU A 27 17.22 -13.23 10.78
C GLU A 27 16.39 -14.47 10.47
N LEU A 28 15.07 -14.43 10.72
CA LEU A 28 14.15 -15.53 10.44
C LEU A 28 13.77 -15.67 8.96
N HIS A 29 13.91 -14.61 8.18
CA HIS A 29 13.56 -14.55 6.76
C HIS A 29 14.69 -13.98 5.90
N PRO A 30 15.86 -14.66 5.85
CA PRO A 30 17.03 -14.18 5.11
C PRO A 30 16.83 -14.19 3.59
N ASP A 31 15.85 -14.94 3.09
CA ASP A 31 15.45 -15.03 1.69
C ASP A 31 14.61 -13.84 1.20
N ARG A 32 14.10 -13.03 2.12
CA ARG A 32 13.25 -11.87 1.82
C ARG A 32 14.03 -10.56 1.86
N ASN A 33 13.51 -9.57 1.14
CA ASN A 33 14.01 -8.20 1.25
C ASN A 33 13.98 -7.73 2.71
N SER A 34 15.08 -7.12 3.16
CA SER A 34 15.20 -6.64 4.53
C SER A 34 14.05 -5.71 4.90
N SER A 35 13.34 -6.04 5.96
CA SER A 35 12.28 -5.20 6.50
C SER A 35 12.87 -3.98 7.19
N SER A 36 12.21 -2.84 7.04
CA SER A 36 12.60 -1.59 7.67
C SER A 36 11.82 -1.36 8.97
N LYS A 37 12.35 -0.49 9.85
CA LYS A 37 11.62 -0.03 11.05
C LYS A 37 10.28 0.64 10.68
N TYR A 38 10.23 1.36 9.56
CA TYR A 38 9.01 1.99 9.06
C TYR A 38 7.95 0.97 8.66
N THR A 39 8.36 -0.17 8.11
CA THR A 39 7.46 -1.27 7.75
C THR A 39 6.76 -1.82 9.00
N VAL A 40 7.52 -2.06 10.08
CA VAL A 40 6.98 -2.53 11.35
C VAL A 40 6.02 -1.51 11.97
N LEU A 41 6.38 -0.22 11.96
CA LEU A 41 5.51 0.85 12.46
C LEU A 41 4.19 0.96 11.69
N ARG A 42 4.24 0.94 10.35
CA ARG A 42 3.03 0.98 9.50
C ARG A 42 2.14 -0.23 9.74
N THR A 43 2.74 -1.41 9.86
CA THR A 43 2.00 -2.66 10.15
C THR A 43 1.33 -2.60 11.51
N LEU A 44 2.02 -2.10 12.54
CA LEU A 44 1.44 -1.94 13.86
C LEU A 44 0.32 -0.90 13.89
N SER A 45 0.50 0.25 13.22
CA SER A 45 -0.57 1.27 13.10
C SER A 45 -1.81 0.68 12.44
N ARG A 46 -1.61 0.00 11.30
CA ARG A 46 -2.69 -0.69 10.58
C ARG A 46 -3.40 -1.68 11.49
N PHE A 47 -2.66 -2.52 12.19
CA PHE A 47 -3.22 -3.52 13.10
C PHE A 47 -4.01 -2.88 14.25
N ARG A 48 -3.54 -1.78 14.84
CA ARG A 48 -4.26 -1.06 15.89
C ARG A 48 -5.57 -0.45 15.39
N GLU A 49 -5.60 0.01 14.15
CA GLU A 49 -6.78 0.62 13.54
C GLU A 49 -7.81 -0.43 13.10
N THR A 50 -7.38 -1.57 12.54
CA THR A 50 -8.30 -2.55 11.91
C THR A 50 -8.45 -3.86 12.67
N GLY A 51 -7.57 -4.15 13.63
CA GLY A 51 -7.47 -5.46 14.28
C GLY A 51 -6.99 -6.59 13.37
N ARG A 52 -6.61 -6.28 12.12
CA ARG A 52 -6.24 -7.27 11.10
C ARG A 52 -4.78 -7.12 10.67
N VAL A 53 -4.12 -8.26 10.44
CA VAL A 53 -2.73 -8.32 9.97
C VAL A 53 -2.65 -8.24 8.45
N GLU A 54 -3.71 -8.66 7.76
CA GLU A 54 -3.85 -8.60 6.31
C GLU A 54 -3.64 -7.19 5.75
N ASP A 55 -3.19 -7.12 4.50
CA ASP A 55 -3.06 -5.86 3.81
C ASP A 55 -4.43 -5.22 3.59
N ARG A 56 -4.45 -3.88 3.63
CA ARG A 56 -5.66 -3.14 3.25
C ARG A 56 -5.95 -3.43 1.77
N PRO A 57 -7.23 -3.53 1.37
CA PRO A 57 -7.55 -3.49 -0.04
C PRO A 57 -6.87 -2.25 -0.64
N LYS A 58 -6.20 -2.43 -1.79
CA LYS A 58 -5.51 -1.32 -2.45
C LYS A 58 -6.53 -0.21 -2.68
N VAL A 59 -6.29 0.94 -2.06
CA VAL A 59 -7.09 2.15 -2.31
C VAL A 59 -6.74 2.58 -3.74
N GLY A 60 -7.69 2.39 -4.65
CA GLY A 60 -7.50 2.59 -6.08
C GLY A 60 -8.82 2.44 -6.84
N ARG A 61 -8.73 2.44 -8.16
CA ARG A 61 -9.89 2.35 -9.05
C ARG A 61 -10.70 1.08 -8.75
N LEU A 62 -12.01 1.24 -8.55
CA LEU A 62 -12.91 0.13 -8.25
C LEU A 62 -12.79 -0.92 -9.38
N ILE A 63 -12.53 -2.18 -9.02
CA ILE A 63 -12.42 -3.29 -9.99
C ILE A 63 -13.69 -3.39 -10.86
N ALA A 64 -14.84 -3.04 -10.29
CA ALA A 64 -16.12 -2.98 -11.00
C ALA A 64 -16.14 -2.02 -12.21
N VAL A 65 -15.26 -1.01 -12.23
CA VAL A 65 -15.17 -0.01 -13.32
C VAL A 65 -14.38 -0.56 -14.51
N THR A 66 -13.46 -1.49 -14.29
CA THR A 66 -12.66 -2.13 -15.36
C THR A 66 -13.02 -3.61 -15.43
N ASN A 67 -14.30 -3.90 -15.68
CA ASN A 67 -14.79 -5.24 -15.94
C ASN A 67 -14.84 -5.51 -17.47
N GLU A 68 -15.03 -6.77 -17.84
CA GLU A 68 -15.01 -7.21 -19.25
C GLU A 68 -16.11 -6.54 -20.08
N GLU A 69 -17.32 -6.44 -19.52
CA GLU A 69 -18.46 -5.78 -20.18
C GLU A 69 -18.18 -4.31 -20.48
N ASN A 70 -17.68 -3.54 -19.51
CA ASN A 70 -17.33 -2.14 -19.70
C ASN A 70 -16.17 -2.00 -20.71
N SER A 71 -15.22 -2.94 -20.71
CA SER A 71 -14.15 -2.95 -21.71
C SER A 71 -14.67 -3.17 -23.13
N ALA A 72 -15.66 -4.05 -23.31
CA ALA A 72 -16.28 -4.31 -24.61
C ALA A 72 -17.08 -3.08 -25.09
N ASN A 73 -17.83 -2.44 -24.20
CA ASN A 73 -18.61 -1.24 -24.51
C ASN A 73 -17.72 -0.08 -24.96
N VAL A 74 -16.57 0.12 -24.30
CA VAL A 74 -15.59 1.15 -24.70
C VAL A 74 -15.00 0.84 -26.07
N MET A 75 -14.68 -0.43 -26.36
CA MET A 75 -14.16 -0.80 -27.68
C MET A 75 -15.18 -0.54 -28.79
N LEU A 76 -16.45 -0.88 -28.56
CA LEU A 76 -17.55 -0.58 -29.49
C LEU A 76 -17.67 0.93 -29.75
N ASP A 77 -17.67 1.74 -28.69
CA ASP A 77 -17.76 3.21 -28.79
C ASP A 77 -16.59 3.82 -29.60
N VAL A 78 -15.39 3.27 -29.45
CA VAL A 78 -14.20 3.70 -30.20
C VAL A 78 -14.31 3.31 -31.68
N VAL A 79 -14.88 2.14 -31.99
CA VAL A 79 -15.11 1.69 -33.36
C VAL A 79 -16.20 2.54 -34.03
N GLU A 80 -17.30 2.82 -33.33
CA GLU A 80 -18.41 3.62 -33.83
C GLU A 80 -18.02 5.11 -33.98
N ASN A 81 -17.24 5.63 -33.04
CA ASN A 81 -16.86 7.03 -32.98
C ASN A 81 -15.34 7.19 -32.73
N PRO A 82 -14.49 6.98 -33.75
CA PRO A 82 -13.03 6.96 -33.60
C PRO A 82 -12.41 8.33 -33.26
N LYS A 83 -13.18 9.42 -33.41
CA LYS A 83 -12.74 10.79 -33.07
C LYS A 83 -13.08 11.18 -31.63
N THR A 84 -13.75 10.31 -30.87
CA THR A 84 -14.15 10.61 -29.49
C THR A 84 -12.91 10.76 -28.63
N SER A 85 -12.89 11.81 -27.80
CA SER A 85 -11.76 12.04 -26.92
C SER A 85 -11.75 11.01 -25.79
N ILE A 86 -10.56 10.65 -25.30
CA ILE A 86 -10.37 9.75 -24.16
C ILE A 86 -11.11 10.27 -22.91
N GLN A 87 -11.19 11.60 -22.75
CA GLN A 87 -11.90 12.21 -21.63
C GLN A 87 -13.41 11.98 -21.70
N LEU A 88 -14.00 12.08 -22.90
CA LEU A 88 -15.42 11.80 -23.10
C LEU A 88 -15.73 10.32 -22.91
N LEU A 89 -14.88 9.42 -23.44
CA LEU A 89 -15.01 7.98 -23.19
C LEU A 89 -14.92 7.66 -21.69
N ALA A 90 -14.00 8.30 -20.97
CA ALA A 90 -13.88 8.09 -19.53
C ALA A 90 -15.13 8.57 -18.76
N LEU A 91 -15.79 9.64 -19.21
CA LEU A 91 -17.03 10.12 -18.60
C LEU A 91 -18.21 9.19 -18.92
N ASN A 92 -18.38 8.80 -20.18
CA ASN A 92 -19.50 7.96 -20.61
C ASN A 92 -19.51 6.59 -19.92
N HIS A 93 -18.32 6.05 -19.64
CA HIS A 93 -18.15 4.70 -19.09
C HIS A 93 -17.79 4.70 -17.59
N ASN A 94 -18.10 5.79 -16.87
CA ASN A 94 -17.88 5.95 -15.42
C ASN A 94 -16.46 5.54 -14.98
N MET A 95 -15.49 5.94 -15.80
CA MET A 95 -14.11 5.52 -15.72
C MET A 95 -13.22 6.53 -14.97
N ARG A 96 -13.82 7.53 -14.32
CA ARG A 96 -13.15 8.65 -13.65
C ARG A 96 -13.43 8.68 -12.15
#